data_AF-A0A0J6IL48-F1
#
_entry.id   AF-A0A0J6IL48-F1
#
_cell.length_a   1.000
_cell.length_b   1.000
_cell.length_c   1.000
_cell.angle_alpha   90.00
_cell.angle_beta   90.00
_cell.angle_gamma   90.00
#
_symmetry.space_group_name_H-M   'P 1'
#
loop_
_entity.id
_entity.type
_entity.pdbx_description
1 polymer ?
#
loop_
_entity_poly.entity_id
_entity_poly.type
_entity_poly.pdbx_seq_one_letter_code
_entity_poly.pdbx_strand_id
1 'polypeptide(L)'
;MPQLRTMEDLESRALRQFDKLVQCGSIIFKDAPPIHVPAQPFNLQFRIASSLTKKPQVDIKEAKAQSDRQQDTPSPFARDPPDFVLEHVGAEHTLRFNKFCVVRPQFVLHTNEYKPQIEPLSASDLAAAWSVLCKLESPYIVIYNGGVQGGWSLPHRHLQLLPRPARDVHDLFPDTYGIENGRVPNIPFQHIARKLSPSPAGNDIFSIYRELLAAAGVDEPDYSHSLVLVREWMMVIPRSRASQEGVKVVNAAGMVGMIWIPSKDVLDIWLQSEDPMEILARFGKPW
;
A
#
# COMPACT_ATOMS: atom_id res chain seq x y z
N MET A 1 -33.94 21.18 -23.66
CA MET A 1 -32.60 21.24 -23.05
C MET A 1 -32.47 20.06 -22.09
N PRO A 2 -31.86 18.94 -22.46
CA PRO A 2 -31.56 17.88 -21.50
C PRO A 2 -30.50 18.43 -20.54
N GLN A 3 -30.78 18.39 -19.23
CA GLN A 3 -29.77 18.66 -18.21
C GLN A 3 -28.61 17.69 -18.42
N LEU A 4 -27.43 18.19 -18.80
CA LEU A 4 -26.20 17.42 -18.64
C LEU A 4 -26.06 17.13 -17.15
N ARG A 5 -26.43 15.92 -16.72
CA ARG A 5 -25.90 15.36 -15.47
C ARG A 5 -24.40 15.33 -15.66
N THR A 6 -23.68 16.25 -15.03
CA THR A 6 -22.24 16.10 -14.81
C THR A 6 -22.07 14.74 -14.14
N MET A 7 -21.48 13.78 -14.87
CA MET A 7 -21.11 12.51 -14.25
C MET A 7 -20.18 12.86 -13.11
N GLU A 8 -20.58 12.42 -11.92
CA GLU A 8 -19.78 12.62 -10.74
C GLU A 8 -18.42 11.93 -10.90
N ASP A 9 -17.35 12.60 -10.47
CA ASP A 9 -16.01 12.05 -10.48
C ASP A 9 -15.89 10.83 -9.55
N LEU A 10 -14.86 10.02 -9.76
CA LEU A 10 -14.63 8.78 -9.02
C LEU A 10 -14.51 9.02 -7.51
N GLU A 11 -13.81 10.08 -7.12
CA GLU A 11 -13.46 10.32 -5.72
C GLU A 11 -14.68 10.77 -4.92
N SER A 12 -15.43 11.77 -5.42
CA SER A 12 -16.67 12.24 -4.79
C SER A 12 -17.67 11.09 -4.59
N ARG A 13 -17.82 10.23 -5.61
CA ARG A 13 -18.70 9.07 -5.57
C ARG A 13 -18.23 8.07 -4.52
N ALA A 14 -16.94 7.76 -4.52
CA ALA A 14 -16.34 6.83 -3.59
C ALA A 14 -16.44 7.32 -2.14
N LEU A 15 -16.22 8.61 -1.87
CA LEU A 15 -16.34 9.20 -0.54
C LEU A 15 -17.76 9.06 0.03
N ARG A 16 -18.78 9.38 -0.77
CA ARG A 16 -20.18 9.25 -0.31
C ARG A 16 -20.59 7.80 -0.10
N GLN A 17 -20.14 6.89 -0.95
CA GLN A 17 -20.44 5.46 -0.81
C GLN A 17 -19.71 4.86 0.40
N PHE A 18 -18.47 5.26 0.63
CA PHE A 18 -17.70 4.90 1.82
C PHE A 18 -18.45 5.26 3.10
N ASP A 19 -18.93 6.50 3.22
CA ASP A 19 -19.63 6.96 4.43
C ASP A 19 -20.90 6.15 4.70
N LYS A 20 -21.67 5.83 3.66
CA LYS A 20 -22.84 4.96 3.78
C LYS A 20 -22.46 3.57 4.26
N LEU A 21 -21.39 2.98 3.72
CA LEU A 21 -20.92 1.65 4.10
C LEU A 21 -20.34 1.60 5.52
N VAL A 22 -19.73 2.69 5.99
CA VAL A 22 -19.32 2.84 7.40
C VAL A 22 -20.54 2.97 8.29
N GLN A 23 -21.53 3.79 7.90
CA GLN A 23 -22.76 4.00 8.67
C GLN A 23 -23.57 2.72 8.87
N CYS A 24 -23.64 1.85 7.84
CA CYS A 24 -24.32 0.55 7.94
C CYS A 24 -23.44 -0.58 8.50
N GLY A 25 -22.20 -0.28 8.91
CA GLY A 25 -21.27 -1.25 9.51
C GLY A 25 -20.66 -2.27 8.54
N SER A 26 -20.85 -2.08 7.22
CA SER A 26 -20.26 -2.96 6.20
C SER A 26 -18.75 -2.73 6.06
N ILE A 27 -18.31 -1.47 6.07
CA ILE A 27 -16.89 -1.09 6.21
C ILE A 27 -16.59 -0.86 7.69
N ILE A 28 -15.52 -1.49 8.17
CA ILE A 28 -15.02 -1.35 9.53
C ILE A 28 -13.99 -0.22 9.53
N PHE A 29 -14.43 0.96 9.92
CA PHE A 29 -13.60 2.15 10.03
C PHE A 29 -14.04 2.95 11.25
N LYS A 30 -13.05 3.49 11.96
CA LYS A 30 -13.23 4.53 12.97
C LYS A 30 -12.12 5.53 12.73
N ASP A 31 -12.49 6.80 12.55
CA ASP A 31 -11.48 7.83 12.38
C ASP A 31 -10.64 7.94 13.66
N ALA A 32 -9.34 7.89 13.47
CA ALA A 32 -8.35 7.93 14.54
C ALA A 32 -7.28 8.93 14.12
N PRO A 33 -7.06 9.99 14.92
CA PRO A 33 -6.03 10.98 14.60
C PRO A 33 -4.65 10.31 14.59
N PRO A 34 -3.75 10.77 13.71
CA PRO A 34 -2.38 10.30 13.72
C PRO A 34 -1.68 10.67 15.04
N ILE A 35 -0.77 9.81 15.48
CA ILE A 35 0.16 10.04 16.58
C ILE A 35 1.54 10.23 15.95
N HIS A 36 2.07 11.45 16.06
CA HIS A 36 3.38 11.78 15.52
C HIS A 36 4.47 11.45 16.52
N VAL A 37 5.44 10.67 16.07
CA VAL A 37 6.61 10.26 16.85
C VAL A 37 7.83 10.86 16.14
N PRO A 38 8.48 11.87 16.74
CA PRO A 38 9.73 12.41 16.21
C PRO A 38 10.79 11.31 16.12
N ALA A 39 11.45 11.21 14.97
CA ALA A 39 12.52 10.27 14.73
C ALA A 39 13.49 10.84 13.69
N GLN A 40 14.69 10.29 13.60
CA GLN A 40 15.68 10.63 12.58
C GLN A 40 15.94 9.42 11.68
N PRO A 41 16.10 9.59 10.36
CA PRO A 41 16.11 10.86 9.64
C PRO A 41 14.72 11.51 9.50
N PHE A 42 13.63 10.72 9.41
CA PHE A 42 12.28 11.23 9.21
C PHE A 42 11.34 10.83 10.34
N ASN A 43 10.31 11.65 10.57
CA ASN A 43 9.29 11.40 11.59
C ASN A 43 8.44 10.18 11.25
N LEU A 44 7.95 9.49 12.28
CA LEU A 44 7.00 8.40 12.14
C LEU A 44 5.59 8.87 12.49
N GLN A 45 4.60 8.45 11.70
CA GLN A 45 3.20 8.65 11.96
C GLN A 45 2.54 7.32 12.28
N PHE A 46 2.01 7.18 13.49
CA PHE A 46 1.24 6.01 13.91
C PHE A 46 -0.26 6.28 13.80
N ARG A 47 -1.03 5.27 13.38
CA ARG A 47 -2.49 5.25 13.52
C ARG A 47 -2.93 3.97 14.20
N ILE A 48 -3.68 4.10 15.29
CA ILE A 48 -4.28 2.97 15.99
C ILE A 48 -5.62 2.67 15.33
N ALA A 49 -5.72 1.51 14.69
CA ALA A 49 -6.91 1.08 13.96
C ALA A 49 -7.43 -0.24 14.51
N SER A 50 -8.55 -0.19 15.24
CA SER A 50 -9.24 -1.37 15.75
C SER A 50 -9.80 -2.27 14.65
N SER A 51 -9.92 -1.77 13.40
CA SER A 51 -10.25 -2.58 12.24
C SER A 51 -9.22 -3.70 12.00
N LEU A 52 -7.96 -3.49 12.40
CA LEU A 52 -6.90 -4.48 12.27
C LEU A 52 -7.06 -5.69 13.19
N THR A 53 -7.74 -5.56 14.34
CA THR A 53 -7.98 -6.70 15.24
C THR A 53 -9.05 -7.64 14.73
N LYS A 54 -9.95 -7.15 13.87
CA LYS A 54 -11.05 -7.92 13.26
C LYS A 54 -10.66 -8.56 11.94
N LYS A 55 -9.46 -8.26 11.43
CA LYS A 55 -8.98 -8.78 10.15
C LYS A 55 -8.53 -10.24 10.34
N PRO A 56 -9.04 -11.18 9.52
CA PRO A 56 -8.52 -12.54 9.52
C PRO A 56 -7.01 -12.49 9.22
N GLN A 57 -6.20 -13.05 10.12
CA GLN A 57 -4.78 -13.21 9.87
C GLN A 57 -4.59 -14.58 9.21
N VAL A 58 -4.06 -14.59 7.98
CA VAL A 58 -3.60 -15.83 7.34
C VAL A 58 -2.11 -15.93 7.61
N ASP A 59 -1.66 -17.08 8.13
CA ASP A 59 -0.24 -17.32 8.37
C ASP A 59 0.52 -17.33 7.03
N ILE A 60 1.72 -16.75 6.99
CA ILE A 60 2.52 -16.64 5.76
C ILE A 60 2.86 -18.02 5.19
N LYS A 61 3.08 -19.04 6.04
CA LYS A 61 3.33 -20.42 5.60
C LYS A 61 2.09 -21.05 5.01
N GLU A 62 0.93 -20.83 5.62
CA GLU A 62 -0.36 -21.30 5.09
C GLU A 62 -0.67 -20.63 3.76
N ALA A 63 -0.41 -19.32 3.66
CA ALA A 63 -0.64 -18.55 2.45
C ALA A 63 0.33 -18.92 1.31
N LYS A 64 1.58 -19.28 1.63
CA LYS A 64 2.53 -19.88 0.66
C LYS A 64 2.08 -21.28 0.23
N ALA A 65 1.64 -22.12 1.17
CA ALA A 65 1.09 -23.42 0.85
C ALA A 65 -0.24 -23.35 0.07
N GLN A 66 -0.97 -22.23 0.14
CA GLN A 66 -2.14 -21.94 -0.69
C GLN A 66 -1.74 -21.43 -2.07
N SER A 67 -0.69 -20.61 -2.19
CA SER A 67 -0.17 -20.18 -3.51
C SER A 67 0.36 -21.36 -4.32
N ASP A 68 0.95 -22.36 -3.66
CA ASP A 68 1.49 -23.56 -4.30
C ASP A 68 0.38 -24.53 -4.75
N ARG A 69 -0.83 -24.42 -4.18
CA ARG A 69 -1.99 -25.29 -4.44
C ARG A 69 -2.95 -24.76 -5.51
N GLN A 70 -2.46 -23.98 -6.49
CA GLN A 70 -3.27 -23.38 -7.57
C GLN A 70 -4.46 -24.26 -8.01
N GLN A 71 -5.68 -23.85 -7.65
CA GLN A 71 -6.96 -23.92 -8.43
C GLN A 71 -8.24 -23.98 -7.57
N ASP A 72 -8.21 -24.46 -6.32
CA ASP A 72 -9.47 -24.73 -5.58
C ASP A 72 -9.84 -23.75 -4.46
N THR A 73 -9.03 -22.72 -4.19
CA THR A 73 -9.38 -21.72 -3.17
C THR A 73 -10.02 -20.50 -3.83
N PRO A 74 -11.31 -20.20 -3.58
CA PRO A 74 -11.95 -19.02 -4.14
C PRO A 74 -11.18 -17.75 -3.74
N SER A 75 -11.00 -16.82 -4.69
CA SER A 75 -10.40 -15.51 -4.40
C SER A 75 -11.09 -14.89 -3.17
N PRO A 76 -10.33 -14.28 -2.24
CA PRO A 76 -10.93 -13.58 -1.09
C PRO A 76 -11.81 -12.40 -1.52
N PHE A 77 -11.73 -11.99 -2.79
CA PHE A 77 -12.53 -10.94 -3.42
C PHE A 77 -13.75 -11.48 -4.20
N ALA A 78 -13.85 -12.81 -4.40
CA ALA A 78 -14.90 -13.41 -5.24
C ALA A 78 -16.34 -13.25 -4.68
N ARG A 79 -16.47 -12.91 -3.40
CA ARG A 79 -17.77 -12.73 -2.71
C ARG A 79 -17.96 -11.32 -2.18
N ASP A 80 -17.29 -10.34 -2.78
CA ASP A 80 -17.48 -8.96 -2.37
C ASP A 80 -18.93 -8.51 -2.64
N PRO A 81 -19.59 -7.83 -1.69
CA PRO A 81 -20.89 -7.23 -1.95
C PRO A 81 -20.78 -6.26 -3.13
N PRO A 82 -21.78 -6.16 -4.03
CA PRO A 82 -21.74 -5.24 -5.16
C PRO A 82 -21.42 -3.80 -4.76
N ASP A 83 -21.92 -3.36 -3.60
CA ASP A 83 -21.68 -2.03 -3.06
C ASP A 83 -20.21 -1.77 -2.65
N PHE A 84 -19.34 -2.79 -2.61
CA PHE A 84 -17.90 -2.59 -2.39
C PHE A 84 -17.15 -2.22 -3.66
N VAL A 85 -17.70 -2.58 -4.84
CA VAL A 85 -17.06 -2.39 -6.13
C VAL A 85 -17.31 -0.97 -6.63
N LEU A 86 -16.24 -0.27 -7.02
CA LEU A 86 -16.30 1.10 -7.52
C LEU A 86 -16.30 1.14 -9.05
N GLU A 87 -15.41 0.36 -9.67
CA GLU A 87 -15.33 0.16 -11.11
C GLU A 87 -14.44 -1.03 -11.46
N HIS A 88 -14.61 -1.57 -12.67
CA HIS A 88 -13.62 -2.43 -13.31
C HIS A 88 -12.59 -1.56 -14.03
N VAL A 89 -11.32 -1.88 -13.85
CA VAL A 89 -10.19 -1.10 -14.40
C VAL A 89 -9.51 -1.93 -15.47
N GLY A 90 -9.80 -1.60 -16.73
CA GLY A 90 -9.40 -2.46 -17.85
C GLY A 90 -10.12 -3.82 -17.81
N ALA A 91 -9.53 -4.83 -18.44
CA ALA A 91 -10.10 -6.18 -18.51
C ALA A 91 -9.74 -7.06 -17.30
N GLU A 92 -8.65 -6.75 -16.60
CA GLU A 92 -8.03 -7.66 -15.64
C GLU A 92 -8.20 -7.26 -14.17
N HIS A 93 -8.71 -6.06 -13.86
CA HIS A 93 -8.71 -5.53 -12.50
C HIS A 93 -10.05 -4.99 -12.05
N THR A 94 -10.24 -5.00 -10.73
CA THR A 94 -11.39 -4.39 -10.06
C THR A 94 -10.92 -3.48 -8.94
N LEU A 95 -11.42 -2.25 -8.92
CA LEU A 95 -11.22 -1.29 -7.85
C LEU A 95 -12.40 -1.38 -6.86
N ARG A 96 -12.08 -1.54 -5.58
CA ARG A 96 -13.07 -1.67 -4.50
C ARG A 96 -12.61 -1.03 -3.21
N PHE A 97 -13.53 -0.88 -2.25
CA PHE A 97 -13.17 -0.50 -0.89
C PHE A 97 -12.41 -1.61 -0.15
N ASN A 98 -11.45 -1.22 0.70
CA ASN A 98 -10.98 -2.09 1.76
C ASN A 98 -12.10 -2.22 2.83
N LYS A 99 -12.33 -3.44 3.34
CA LYS A 99 -13.28 -3.67 4.43
C LYS A 99 -12.74 -3.22 5.78
N PHE A 100 -11.44 -3.34 6.00
CA PHE A 100 -10.76 -3.02 7.26
C PHE A 100 -9.89 -1.79 7.06
N CYS A 101 -10.53 -0.61 6.99
CA CYS A 101 -9.84 0.63 6.67
C CYS A 101 -9.11 1.20 7.88
N VAL A 102 -7.95 1.81 7.60
CA VAL A 102 -7.21 2.66 8.55
C VAL A 102 -7.42 4.15 8.24
N VAL A 103 -7.70 4.47 6.98
CA VAL A 103 -7.91 5.84 6.48
C VAL A 103 -9.18 5.90 5.64
N ARG A 104 -9.75 7.10 5.53
CA ARG A 104 -10.97 7.38 4.76
C ARG A 104 -10.61 8.04 3.42
N PRO A 105 -11.01 7.45 2.27
CA PRO A 105 -11.29 6.05 2.07
C PRO A 105 -9.97 5.26 1.92
N GLN A 106 -10.04 3.94 1.88
CA GLN A 106 -8.91 3.10 1.49
C GLN A 106 -9.40 2.09 0.46
N PHE A 107 -8.68 1.98 -0.65
CA PHE A 107 -9.06 1.13 -1.77
C PHE A 107 -8.15 -0.09 -1.89
N VAL A 108 -8.68 -1.12 -2.53
CA VAL A 108 -7.96 -2.30 -2.99
C VAL A 108 -8.19 -2.40 -4.50
N LEU A 109 -7.12 -2.46 -5.26
CA LEU A 109 -7.12 -2.77 -6.68
C LEU A 109 -6.56 -4.19 -6.83
N HIS A 110 -7.40 -5.15 -7.16
CA HIS A 110 -7.00 -6.56 -7.28
C HIS A 110 -7.20 -7.07 -8.70
N THR A 111 -6.48 -8.14 -9.04
CA THR A 111 -6.72 -8.89 -10.27
C THR A 111 -8.06 -9.63 -10.18
N ASN A 112 -8.76 -9.76 -11.30
CA ASN A 112 -10.03 -10.49 -11.37
C ASN A 112 -9.77 -11.99 -11.16
N GLU A 113 -8.79 -12.52 -11.90
CA GLU A 113 -8.27 -13.86 -11.73
C GLU A 113 -7.21 -13.93 -10.64
N TYR A 114 -7.13 -15.07 -9.94
CA TYR A 114 -6.11 -15.28 -8.93
C TYR A 114 -4.71 -15.22 -9.56
N LYS A 115 -3.93 -14.22 -9.16
CA LYS A 115 -2.47 -14.17 -9.35
C LYS A 115 -1.81 -14.12 -7.97
N PRO A 116 -0.64 -14.74 -7.77
CA PRO A 116 0.01 -14.72 -6.48
C PRO A 116 0.58 -13.33 -6.15
N GLN A 117 0.44 -12.93 -4.87
CA GLN A 117 0.99 -11.70 -4.28
C GLN A 117 2.52 -11.76 -4.10
N ILE A 118 3.10 -12.96 -4.18
CA ILE A 118 4.54 -13.20 -3.99
C ILE A 118 5.36 -13.00 -5.28
N GLU A 119 4.72 -12.61 -6.37
CA GLU A 119 5.36 -12.30 -7.65
C GLU A 119 5.46 -10.78 -7.89
N PRO A 120 6.32 -10.31 -8.80
CA PRO A 120 6.27 -8.93 -9.27
C PRO A 120 4.96 -8.58 -9.98
N LEU A 121 4.62 -7.29 -9.95
CA LEU A 121 3.54 -6.73 -10.74
C LEU A 121 3.81 -6.88 -12.25
N SER A 122 2.73 -7.11 -13.01
CA SER A 122 2.73 -7.07 -14.48
C SER A 122 2.58 -5.64 -15.01
N ALA A 123 2.72 -5.48 -16.33
CA ALA A 123 2.38 -4.23 -17.01
C ALA A 123 0.90 -3.85 -16.82
N SER A 124 -0.01 -4.83 -16.86
CA SER A 124 -1.45 -4.58 -16.67
C SER A 124 -1.76 -4.08 -15.25
N ASP A 125 -1.09 -4.63 -14.23
CA ASP A 125 -1.25 -4.22 -12.83
C ASP A 125 -0.88 -2.73 -12.64
N LEU A 126 0.27 -2.32 -13.17
CA LEU A 126 0.75 -0.94 -13.04
C LEU A 126 -0.04 0.05 -13.90
N ALA A 127 -0.46 -0.34 -15.10
CA ALA A 127 -1.32 0.48 -15.94
C ALA A 127 -2.67 0.75 -15.26
N ALA A 128 -3.27 -0.28 -14.64
CA ALA A 128 -4.50 -0.14 -13.87
C ALA A 128 -4.31 0.79 -12.66
N ALA A 129 -3.24 0.58 -11.88
CA ALA A 129 -2.94 1.42 -10.73
C ALA A 129 -2.71 2.89 -11.10
N TRP A 130 -1.95 3.14 -12.16
CA TRP A 130 -1.69 4.49 -12.67
C TRP A 130 -2.97 5.16 -13.17
N SER A 131 -3.82 4.42 -13.91
CA SER A 131 -5.12 4.92 -14.39
C SER A 131 -6.01 5.38 -13.24
N VAL A 132 -6.14 4.58 -12.17
CA VAL A 132 -6.91 4.98 -10.98
C VAL A 132 -6.27 6.18 -10.29
N LEU A 133 -4.94 6.15 -10.10
CA LEU A 133 -4.22 7.25 -9.45
C LEU A 133 -4.42 8.59 -10.17
N CYS A 134 -4.50 8.59 -11.50
CA CYS A 134 -4.75 9.80 -12.31
C CYS A 134 -6.21 10.27 -12.31
N LYS A 135 -7.18 9.39 -12.01
CA LYS A 135 -8.61 9.74 -11.92
C LYS A 135 -9.02 10.40 -10.61
N LEU A 136 -8.26 10.19 -9.54
CA LEU A 136 -8.53 10.79 -8.23
C LEU A 136 -8.16 12.28 -8.26
N GLU A 137 -8.93 13.16 -7.65
CA GLU A 137 -8.62 14.59 -7.66
C GLU A 137 -7.55 14.92 -6.63
N SER A 138 -7.67 14.33 -5.43
CA SER A 138 -6.72 14.51 -4.34
C SER A 138 -5.42 13.69 -4.56
N PRO A 139 -4.34 14.03 -3.86
CA PRO A 139 -3.13 13.20 -3.84
C PRO A 139 -3.38 11.85 -3.14
N TYR A 140 -3.02 10.76 -3.82
CA TYR A 140 -3.05 9.39 -3.28
C TYR A 140 -1.68 8.73 -3.39
N ILE A 141 -1.49 7.69 -2.58
CA ILE A 141 -0.36 6.78 -2.63
C ILE A 141 -0.88 5.41 -3.05
N VAL A 142 -0.24 4.81 -4.04
CA VAL A 142 -0.38 3.39 -4.36
C VAL A 142 0.72 2.63 -3.65
N ILE A 143 0.35 1.56 -2.94
CA ILE A 143 1.30 0.64 -2.32
C ILE A 143 1.12 -0.78 -2.82
N TYR A 144 2.23 -1.48 -3.01
CA TYR A 144 2.27 -2.92 -3.23
C TYR A 144 3.26 -3.58 -2.27
N ASN A 145 2.85 -4.73 -1.74
CA ASN A 145 3.59 -5.52 -0.77
C ASN A 145 3.90 -6.86 -1.43
N GLY A 146 5.03 -6.96 -2.11
CA GLY A 146 5.40 -8.10 -2.95
C GLY A 146 6.39 -9.05 -2.27
N GLY A 147 6.28 -10.33 -2.61
CA GLY A 147 7.13 -11.39 -2.06
C GLY A 147 6.72 -11.84 -0.65
N VAL A 148 7.34 -12.91 -0.16
CA VAL A 148 6.98 -13.57 1.11
C VAL A 148 7.09 -12.64 2.32
N GLN A 149 8.07 -11.74 2.33
CA GLN A 149 8.32 -10.77 3.40
C GLN A 149 7.74 -9.37 3.12
N GLY A 150 6.86 -9.23 2.11
CA GLY A 150 6.31 -7.94 1.70
C GLY A 150 5.37 -7.28 2.72
N GLY A 151 4.80 -8.04 3.66
CA GLY A 151 3.83 -7.52 4.62
C GLY A 151 2.42 -7.35 4.04
N TRP A 152 2.05 -8.20 3.08
CA TRP A 152 0.69 -8.28 2.55
C TRP A 152 -0.23 -9.07 3.48
N SER A 153 -1.55 -8.88 3.31
CA SER A 153 -2.56 -9.55 4.14
C SER A 153 -3.34 -10.66 3.45
N LEU A 154 -3.30 -10.71 2.12
CA LEU A 154 -3.98 -11.71 1.31
C LEU A 154 -3.04 -12.24 0.23
N PRO A 155 -3.08 -13.54 -0.09
CA PRO A 155 -2.18 -14.15 -1.08
C PRO A 155 -2.56 -13.84 -2.53
N HIS A 156 -3.78 -13.34 -2.78
CA HIS A 156 -4.22 -12.88 -4.10
C HIS A 156 -3.68 -11.49 -4.38
N ARG A 157 -3.00 -11.31 -5.52
CA ARG A 157 -2.48 -10.06 -6.06
C ARG A 157 -3.44 -8.88 -5.90
N HIS A 158 -2.98 -7.90 -5.14
CA HIS A 158 -3.65 -6.64 -4.92
C HIS A 158 -2.67 -5.51 -4.61
N LEU A 159 -3.01 -4.32 -5.07
CA LEU A 159 -2.44 -3.05 -4.66
C LEU A 159 -3.43 -2.34 -3.73
N GLN A 160 -2.94 -1.44 -2.89
CA GLN A 160 -3.80 -0.59 -2.09
C GLN A 160 -3.59 0.87 -2.50
N LEU A 161 -4.68 1.63 -2.54
CA LEU A 161 -4.62 3.07 -2.71
C LEU A 161 -5.15 3.73 -1.44
N LEU A 162 -4.43 4.74 -0.98
CA LEU A 162 -4.74 5.47 0.24
C LEU A 162 -4.46 6.97 0.06
N PRO A 163 -5.25 7.86 0.67
CA PRO A 163 -4.99 9.29 0.63
C PRO A 163 -3.58 9.60 1.10
N ARG A 164 -2.86 10.39 0.32
CA ARG A 164 -1.57 10.89 0.74
C ARG A 164 -1.81 11.97 1.80
N PRO A 165 -1.17 11.89 2.97
CA PRO A 165 -1.29 12.95 3.97
C PRO A 165 -0.84 14.29 3.39
N ALA A 166 -1.48 15.37 3.82
CA ALA A 166 -0.98 16.70 3.58
C ALA A 166 0.38 16.89 4.25
N ARG A 167 1.23 17.77 3.72
CA ARG A 167 2.62 17.94 4.17
C ARG A 167 2.74 18.34 5.64
N ASP A 168 1.84 19.18 6.11
CA ASP A 168 1.71 19.59 7.51
C ASP A 168 1.26 18.45 8.43
N VAL A 169 0.68 17.39 7.88
CA VAL A 169 0.27 16.18 8.61
C VAL A 169 1.37 15.12 8.59
N HIS A 170 1.96 14.79 7.44
CA HIS A 170 3.10 13.87 7.36
C HIS A 170 3.75 13.99 5.99
N ASP A 171 5.02 14.35 5.97
CA ASP A 171 5.81 14.37 4.74
C ASP A 171 6.44 13.00 4.48
N LEU A 172 6.34 12.54 3.23
CA LEU A 172 7.11 11.39 2.79
C LEU A 172 8.54 11.85 2.59
N PHE A 173 9.51 11.09 3.10
CA PHE A 173 10.92 11.44 3.03
C PHE A 173 11.45 11.76 1.61
N PRO A 174 10.93 11.19 0.50
CA PRO A 174 11.34 11.59 -0.86
C PRO A 174 10.95 13.03 -1.21
N ASP A 175 9.88 13.56 -0.61
CA ASP A 175 9.42 14.94 -0.84
C ASP A 175 10.23 15.95 -0.02
N THR A 176 10.75 15.50 1.12
CA THR A 176 11.55 16.32 2.05
C THR A 176 12.99 16.44 1.56
N TYR A 177 13.63 15.31 1.25
CA TYR A 177 15.05 15.26 0.92
C TYR A 177 15.34 15.24 -0.59
N GLY A 178 14.32 14.99 -1.42
CA GLY A 178 14.49 14.79 -2.85
C GLY A 178 15.08 13.44 -3.22
N ILE A 179 15.05 13.13 -4.51
CA ILE A 179 15.64 11.93 -5.10
C ILE A 179 16.85 12.35 -5.92
N GLU A 180 18.02 11.80 -5.58
CA GLU A 180 19.33 12.04 -6.20
C GLU A 180 19.97 10.70 -6.57
N ASN A 181 20.41 10.54 -7.82
CA ASN A 181 21.06 9.32 -8.32
C ASN A 181 20.34 8.01 -7.94
N GLY A 182 19.00 8.04 -8.01
CA GLY A 182 18.16 6.88 -7.72
C GLY A 182 17.89 6.63 -6.23
N ARG A 183 18.28 7.54 -5.32
CA ARG A 183 18.16 7.35 -3.87
C ARG A 183 17.68 8.62 -3.18
N VAL A 184 17.21 8.46 -1.95
CA VAL A 184 16.90 9.55 -1.03
C VAL A 184 17.96 9.58 0.09
N PRO A 185 18.54 10.74 0.40
CA PRO A 185 19.55 10.86 1.46
C PRO A 185 19.07 10.37 2.84
N ASN A 186 20.04 9.93 3.66
CA ASN A 186 19.90 9.63 5.09
C ASN A 186 18.98 8.45 5.49
N ILE A 187 18.35 7.76 4.54
CA ILE A 187 17.43 6.66 4.85
C ILE A 187 18.19 5.42 5.33
N PRO A 188 17.81 4.79 6.46
CA PRO A 188 18.60 3.74 7.12
C PRO A 188 18.44 2.33 6.50
N PHE A 189 17.85 2.24 5.31
CA PHE A 189 17.65 0.97 4.59
C PHE A 189 17.75 1.19 3.07
N GLN A 190 18.14 0.12 2.39
CA GLN A 190 18.22 0.07 0.93
C GLN A 190 16.88 0.41 0.30
N HIS A 191 16.94 1.22 -0.74
CA HIS A 191 15.83 1.55 -1.60
C HIS A 191 16.37 2.10 -2.92
N ILE A 192 15.56 2.03 -3.97
CA ILE A 192 15.81 2.74 -5.23
C ILE A 192 14.54 3.49 -5.60
N ALA A 193 14.67 4.74 -6.00
CA ALA A 193 13.56 5.62 -6.36
C ALA A 193 13.83 6.41 -7.63
N ARG A 194 12.77 6.77 -8.32
CA ARG A 194 12.84 7.57 -9.55
C ARG A 194 11.73 8.60 -9.56
N LYS A 195 12.08 9.84 -9.95
CA LYS A 195 11.10 10.88 -10.27
C LYS A 195 10.35 10.49 -11.55
N LEU A 196 9.04 10.68 -11.55
CA LEU A 196 8.19 10.43 -12.70
C LEU A 196 7.94 11.72 -13.46
N SER A 197 7.81 11.60 -14.79
CA SER A 197 7.31 12.68 -15.62
C SER A 197 5.82 12.92 -15.33
N PRO A 198 5.28 14.14 -15.47
CA PRO A 198 3.87 14.43 -15.19
C PRO A 198 2.85 13.62 -16.00
N SER A 199 3.25 13.10 -17.16
CA SER A 199 2.42 12.24 -18.02
C SER A 199 3.28 11.11 -18.61
N PRO A 200 3.68 10.11 -17.81
CA PRO A 200 4.39 8.95 -18.32
C PRO A 200 3.41 8.10 -19.14
N ALA A 201 3.86 7.55 -20.27
CA ALA A 201 3.04 6.57 -20.97
C ALA A 201 2.88 5.31 -20.09
N GLY A 202 1.78 4.56 -20.24
CA GLY A 202 1.53 3.38 -19.41
C GLY A 202 2.65 2.33 -19.45
N ASN A 203 3.29 2.15 -20.61
CA ASN A 203 4.46 1.27 -20.77
C ASN A 203 5.72 1.80 -20.06
N ASP A 204 5.81 3.11 -19.84
CA ASP A 204 6.96 3.73 -19.16
C ASP A 204 6.93 3.38 -17.66
N ILE A 205 5.74 3.38 -17.03
CA ILE A 205 5.59 3.04 -15.61
C ILE A 205 6.08 1.61 -15.32
N PHE A 206 5.71 0.64 -16.16
CA PHE A 206 6.17 -0.74 -15.99
C PHE A 206 7.68 -0.89 -16.21
N SER A 207 8.22 -0.24 -17.24
CA SER A 207 9.67 -0.23 -17.51
C SER A 207 10.45 0.35 -16.33
N ILE A 208 10.00 1.49 -15.79
CA ILE A 208 10.58 2.11 -14.60
C ILE A 208 10.54 1.14 -13.41
N TYR A 209 9.42 0.48 -13.15
CA TYR A 209 9.31 -0.49 -12.08
C TYR A 209 10.33 -1.65 -12.23
N ARG A 210 10.47 -2.21 -13.43
CA ARG A 210 11.46 -3.28 -13.70
C ARG A 210 12.89 -2.81 -13.49
N GLU A 211 13.23 -1.60 -13.93
CA GLU A 211 14.55 -0.99 -13.68
C GLU A 211 14.81 -0.80 -12.19
N LEU A 212 13.81 -0.34 -11.42
CA LEU A 212 13.91 -0.19 -9.97
C LEU A 212 14.11 -1.54 -9.27
N LEU A 213 13.41 -2.60 -9.69
CA LEU A 213 13.59 -3.95 -9.14
C LEU A 213 15.02 -4.45 -9.37
N ALA A 214 15.52 -4.34 -10.60
CA ALA A 214 16.87 -4.78 -10.97
C ALA A 214 17.94 -3.98 -10.20
N ALA A 215 17.80 -2.65 -10.15
CA ALA A 215 18.73 -1.79 -9.41
C ALA A 215 18.71 -2.06 -7.89
N ALA A 216 17.59 -2.52 -7.36
CA ALA A 216 17.42 -2.87 -5.96
C ALA A 216 17.79 -4.34 -5.65
N GLY A 217 18.17 -5.13 -6.67
CA GLY A 217 18.54 -6.55 -6.51
C GLY A 217 17.37 -7.43 -6.07
N VAL A 218 16.16 -7.08 -6.49
CA VAL A 218 14.91 -7.76 -6.12
C VAL A 218 14.12 -8.15 -7.37
N ASP A 219 14.80 -8.69 -8.36
CA ASP A 219 14.25 -9.25 -9.61
C ASP A 219 14.45 -10.76 -9.75
N GLU A 220 15.17 -11.38 -8.81
CA GLU A 220 15.52 -12.81 -8.73
C GLU A 220 14.69 -13.56 -7.66
N PRO A 221 14.51 -14.89 -7.74
CA PRO A 221 13.68 -15.69 -6.80
C PRO A 221 13.99 -15.44 -5.31
N ASP A 222 12.96 -15.54 -4.45
CA ASP A 222 12.98 -15.28 -2.99
C ASP A 222 13.09 -13.81 -2.53
N TYR A 223 13.05 -12.86 -3.44
CA TYR A 223 12.97 -11.44 -3.09
C TYR A 223 11.63 -11.04 -2.44
N SER A 224 11.68 -9.98 -1.65
CA SER A 224 10.49 -9.31 -1.14
C SER A 224 10.72 -7.81 -1.18
N HIS A 225 9.70 -7.06 -1.58
CA HIS A 225 9.83 -5.63 -1.73
C HIS A 225 8.53 -4.91 -1.39
N SER A 226 8.68 -3.66 -0.98
CA SER A 226 7.59 -2.69 -0.93
C SER A 226 7.72 -1.76 -2.13
N LEU A 227 6.63 -1.56 -2.86
CA LEU A 227 6.49 -0.50 -3.84
C LEU A 227 5.66 0.63 -3.23
N VAL A 228 6.12 1.85 -3.43
CA VAL A 228 5.36 3.08 -3.17
C VAL A 228 5.36 3.91 -4.45
N LEU A 229 4.16 4.25 -4.92
CA LEU A 229 3.96 5.00 -6.15
C LEU A 229 3.02 6.17 -5.88
N VAL A 230 3.50 7.37 -6.16
CA VAL A 230 2.72 8.61 -6.24
C VAL A 230 2.88 9.19 -7.65
N ARG A 231 2.23 10.31 -7.96
CA ARG A 231 2.32 10.90 -9.31
C ARG A 231 3.72 11.41 -9.63
N GLU A 232 4.46 11.84 -8.62
CA GLU A 232 5.75 12.51 -8.77
C GLU A 232 6.94 11.55 -8.74
N TRP A 233 6.79 10.36 -8.14
CA TRP A 233 7.88 9.41 -7.99
C TRP A 233 7.39 7.98 -7.73
N MET A 234 8.27 7.03 -8.03
CA MET A 234 8.13 5.62 -7.72
C MET A 234 9.33 5.15 -6.90
N MET A 235 9.11 4.29 -5.91
CA MET A 235 10.15 3.76 -5.04
C MET A 235 9.95 2.28 -4.77
N VAL A 236 11.05 1.52 -4.83
CA VAL A 236 11.15 0.12 -4.40
C VAL A 236 12.05 0.04 -3.17
N ILE A 237 11.58 -0.67 -2.15
CA ILE A 237 12.29 -0.90 -0.88
C ILE A 237 12.41 -2.41 -0.68
N PRO A 238 13.61 -3.02 -0.84
CA PRO A 238 13.85 -4.40 -0.47
C PRO A 238 13.51 -4.69 0.99
N ARG A 239 12.81 -5.80 1.23
CA ARG A 239 12.27 -6.16 2.55
C ARG A 239 13.07 -7.31 3.16
N SER A 240 13.38 -7.17 4.44
CA SER A 240 14.04 -8.22 5.24
C SER A 240 13.05 -9.10 5.97
N ARG A 241 11.92 -8.52 6.42
CA ARG A 241 10.87 -9.22 7.16
C ARG A 241 9.52 -8.51 6.99
N ALA A 242 8.44 -9.28 7.04
CA ALA A 242 7.08 -8.74 7.07
C ALA A 242 6.66 -8.28 8.48
N SER A 243 7.08 -9.01 9.51
CA SER A 243 6.64 -8.83 10.89
C SER A 243 7.78 -9.04 11.89
N GLN A 244 7.58 -8.53 13.10
CA GLN A 244 8.40 -8.83 14.27
C GLN A 244 7.46 -9.01 15.48
N GLU A 245 7.87 -9.86 16.42
CA GLU A 245 7.18 -10.02 17.70
C GLU A 245 6.99 -8.66 18.39
N GLY A 246 5.81 -8.45 18.99
CA GLY A 246 5.40 -7.17 19.57
C GLY A 246 5.00 -6.09 18.56
N VAL A 247 5.86 -5.83 17.56
CA VAL A 247 5.74 -4.73 16.57
C VAL A 247 4.68 -4.99 15.48
N LYS A 248 4.31 -6.27 15.27
CA LYS A 248 3.36 -6.74 14.23
C LYS A 248 3.87 -6.47 12.80
N VAL A 249 2.97 -6.46 11.82
CA VAL A 249 3.29 -6.37 10.37
C VAL A 249 3.58 -4.92 9.98
N VAL A 250 4.68 -4.70 9.26
CA VAL A 250 4.97 -3.43 8.58
C VAL A 250 4.79 -3.64 7.08
N ASN A 251 4.00 -2.77 6.45
CA ASN A 251 3.76 -2.78 5.01
C ASN A 251 4.53 -1.64 4.33
N ALA A 252 4.34 -1.47 3.03
CA ALA A 252 4.94 -0.41 2.23
C ALA A 252 4.63 1.02 2.74
N ALA A 253 3.42 1.27 3.27
CA ALA A 253 3.11 2.56 3.90
C ALA A 253 3.96 2.77 5.17
N GLY A 254 4.11 1.74 5.99
CA GLY A 254 4.99 1.77 7.17
C GLY A 254 6.44 2.07 6.83
N MET A 255 6.96 1.51 5.73
CA MET A 255 8.32 1.78 5.25
C MET A 255 8.56 3.24 4.84
N VAL A 256 7.50 4.02 4.57
CA VAL A 256 7.57 5.47 4.34
C VAL A 256 7.05 6.30 5.52
N GLY A 257 7.10 5.71 6.72
CA GLY A 257 6.79 6.37 7.99
C GLY A 257 5.31 6.38 8.37
N MET A 258 4.42 5.74 7.61
CA MET A 258 2.99 5.67 7.92
C MET A 258 2.63 4.31 8.53
N ILE A 259 2.79 4.19 9.85
CA ILE A 259 2.67 2.92 10.59
C ILE A 259 1.24 2.74 11.12
N TRP A 260 0.64 1.58 10.86
CA TRP A 260 -0.70 1.24 11.33
C TRP A 260 -0.65 0.09 12.32
N ILE A 261 -1.25 0.29 13.48
CA ILE A 261 -1.15 -0.63 14.62
C ILE A 261 -2.53 -0.93 15.20
N PRO A 262 -2.74 -2.13 15.77
CA PRO A 262 -4.05 -2.54 16.25
C PRO A 262 -4.42 -1.95 17.62
N SER A 263 -3.43 -1.56 18.43
CA SER A 263 -3.63 -1.11 19.81
C SER A 263 -2.53 -0.18 20.29
N LYS A 264 -2.80 0.50 21.42
CA LYS A 264 -1.82 1.32 22.12
C LYS A 264 -0.66 0.48 22.68
N ASP A 265 -0.92 -0.75 23.14
CA ASP A 265 0.14 -1.63 23.64
C ASP A 265 1.23 -1.87 22.58
N VAL A 266 0.86 -1.98 21.30
CA VAL A 266 1.83 -2.08 20.21
C VAL A 266 2.62 -0.78 20.06
N LEU A 267 1.97 0.39 20.17
CA LEU A 267 2.68 1.67 20.18
C LEU A 267 3.68 1.74 21.33
N ASP A 268 3.28 1.33 22.53
CA ASP A 268 4.14 1.38 23.70
C ASP A 268 5.40 0.50 23.50
N ILE A 269 5.29 -0.64 22.81
CA ILE A 269 6.45 -1.46 22.42
C ILE A 269 7.40 -0.72 21.47
N TRP A 270 6.86 0.03 20.50
CA TRP A 270 7.70 0.87 19.62
C TRP A 270 8.42 1.96 20.40
N LEU A 271 7.75 2.56 21.38
CA LEU A 271 8.27 3.67 22.17
C LEU A 271 9.18 3.25 23.34
N GLN A 272 9.17 1.98 23.72
CA GLN A 272 10.12 1.41 24.68
C GLN A 272 11.52 1.19 24.06
N SER A 273 11.62 1.18 22.73
CA SER A 273 12.92 1.21 22.05
C SER A 273 13.61 2.55 22.27
N GLU A 274 14.94 2.53 22.40
CA GLU A 274 15.74 3.76 22.42
C GLU A 274 15.56 4.57 21.13
N ASP A 275 15.31 3.90 20.00
CA ASP A 275 15.01 4.53 18.71
C ASP A 275 13.97 3.72 17.91
N PRO A 276 12.78 4.29 17.61
CA PRO A 276 11.79 3.62 16.77
C PRO A 276 12.24 3.52 15.29
N MET A 277 13.17 4.36 14.82
CA MET A 277 13.72 4.23 13.47
C MET A 277 14.56 2.95 13.33
N GLU A 278 15.33 2.58 14.36
CA GLU A 278 16.06 1.31 14.36
C GLU A 278 15.12 0.11 14.21
N ILE A 279 13.94 0.15 14.84
CA ILE A 279 12.92 -0.87 14.65
C ILE A 279 12.50 -0.91 13.18
N LEU A 280 12.13 0.24 12.60
CA LEU A 280 11.67 0.31 11.21
C LEU A 280 12.75 -0.18 10.23
N ALA A 281 14.01 0.18 10.46
CA ALA A 281 15.13 -0.20 9.60
C ALA A 281 15.30 -1.72 9.49
N ARG A 282 14.99 -2.49 10.54
CA ARG A 282 15.03 -3.97 10.53
C ARG A 282 14.04 -4.61 9.54
N PHE A 283 13.05 -3.87 9.07
CA PHE A 283 12.09 -4.33 8.06
C PHE A 283 12.59 -4.15 6.62
N GLY A 284 13.53 -3.24 6.40
CA GLY A 284 14.25 -3.06 5.14
C GLY A 284 15.55 -3.88 5.10
N LYS A 285 16.16 -4.00 3.92
CA LYS A 285 17.55 -4.50 3.82
C LYS A 285 18.51 -3.38 4.27
N PRO A 286 19.55 -3.68 5.07
CA PRO A 286 20.58 -2.70 5.41
C PRO A 286 21.39 -2.33 4.17
N TRP A 287 21.97 -1.12 4.15
CA TRP A 287 22.87 -0.66 3.07
C TRP A 287 24.11 -1.51 2.93
#